data_AF-A0A381XWU9-F1
#
_entry.id   AF-A0A381XWU9-F1
#
_cell.length_a   1.000
_cell.length_b   1.000
_cell.length_c   1.000
_cell.angle_alpha   90.00
_cell.angle_beta   90.00
_cell.angle_gamma   90.00
#
_symmetry.space_group_name_H-M   'P 1'
#
loop_
_entity.id
_entity.type
_entity.pdbx_description
1 polymer ?
#
loop_
_entity_poly.entity_id
_entity_poly.type
_entity_poly.pdbx_seq_one_letter_code
_entity_poly.pdbx_strand_id
1 'polypeptide(L)'
;MSGRHINRLIFVLVGFGLVVLNTLSCAPQDRQPRELTRQQIDDLRSRAERGEVGAQYELGFMHWYGLGVTHDEAVAVDWYLRAATQGFAEA
;
A
#
# COMPACT_ATOMS: atom_id res chain seq x y z
N MET A 1 -46.88 -37.61 12.35
CA MET A 1 -47.04 -36.30 11.68
C MET A 1 -46.78 -35.26 12.77
N SER A 2 -45.74 -34.45 12.80
CA SER A 2 -45.26 -33.52 11.75
C SER A 2 -43.81 -33.10 12.06
N GLY A 3 -42.83 -33.84 11.54
CA GLY A 3 -41.41 -33.49 11.61
C GLY A 3 -40.95 -32.78 10.33
N ARG A 4 -41.53 -31.63 9.98
CA ARG A 4 -41.21 -30.99 8.68
C ARG A 4 -41.21 -29.45 8.62
N HIS A 5 -40.99 -28.75 9.75
CA HIS A 5 -40.93 -27.27 9.70
C HIS A 5 -39.81 -26.58 10.51
N ILE A 6 -38.98 -27.30 11.29
CA ILE A 6 -37.85 -26.66 12.01
C ILE A 6 -36.60 -26.52 11.12
N ASN A 7 -36.38 -27.44 10.18
CA ASN A 7 -35.18 -27.41 9.31
C ASN A 7 -35.23 -26.36 8.18
N ARG A 8 -36.40 -25.77 7.89
CA ARG A 8 -36.55 -24.69 6.90
C ARG A 8 -36.24 -23.30 7.48
N LEU A 9 -36.31 -23.14 8.81
CA LEU A 9 -35.97 -21.88 9.49
C LEU A 9 -34.48 -21.80 9.84
N ILE A 10 -33.84 -22.92 10.16
CA ILE A 10 -32.39 -22.98 10.41
C ILE A 10 -31.59 -22.70 9.12
N PHE A 11 -32.02 -23.20 7.96
CA PHE A 11 -31.28 -22.98 6.70
C PHE A 11 -31.34 -21.53 6.20
N VAL A 12 -32.43 -20.80 6.49
CA VAL A 12 -32.52 -19.37 6.14
C VAL A 12 -31.64 -18.53 7.07
N LEU A 13 -31.57 -18.85 8.36
CA LEU A 13 -30.72 -18.12 9.32
C LEU A 13 -29.23 -18.44 9.17
N VAL A 14 -28.85 -19.70 8.88
CA VAL A 14 -27.46 -20.08 8.59
C VAL A 14 -27.04 -19.65 7.18
N GLY A 15 -27.95 -19.60 6.21
CA GLY A 15 -27.68 -19.11 4.86
C GLY A 15 -27.54 -17.59 4.75
N PHE A 16 -28.35 -16.81 5.47
CA PHE A 16 -28.23 -15.34 5.48
C PHE A 16 -27.15 -14.82 6.42
N GLY A 17 -26.88 -15.49 7.54
CA GLY A 17 -25.83 -15.09 8.49
C GLY A 17 -24.42 -15.24 7.93
N LEU A 18 -24.17 -16.26 7.09
CA LEU A 18 -22.86 -16.49 6.47
C LEU A 18 -22.60 -15.55 5.29
N VAL A 19 -23.64 -15.09 4.57
CA VAL A 19 -23.47 -14.10 3.49
C VAL A 19 -23.06 -12.74 4.05
N VAL A 20 -23.63 -12.29 5.18
CA VAL A 20 -23.27 -11.00 5.79
C VAL A 20 -21.85 -11.00 6.36
N LEU A 21 -21.35 -12.15 6.83
CA LEU A 21 -19.93 -12.31 7.17
C LEU A 21 -19.01 -12.46 5.94
N ASN A 22 -19.54 -12.88 4.78
CA ASN A 22 -18.77 -13.03 3.55
C ASN A 22 -18.79 -11.79 2.63
N THR A 23 -19.69 -10.83 2.86
CA THR A 23 -19.78 -9.56 2.12
C THR A 23 -19.17 -8.36 2.85
N LEU A 24 -18.54 -8.55 4.02
CA LEU A 24 -17.79 -7.50 4.72
C LEU A 24 -16.37 -7.28 4.17
N SER A 25 -15.95 -8.00 3.12
CA SER A 25 -14.67 -7.73 2.43
C SER A 25 -14.75 -6.61 1.38
N CYS A 26 -15.88 -5.90 1.27
CA CYS A 26 -16.00 -4.75 0.36
C CYS A 26 -16.03 -3.43 1.13
N ALA A 27 -15.09 -3.26 2.06
CA ALA A 27 -14.64 -1.92 2.45
C ALA A 27 -13.45 -1.59 1.53
N PRO A 28 -13.57 -0.61 0.62
CA PRO A 28 -12.43 -0.14 -0.16
C PRO A 28 -11.37 0.36 0.83
N GLN A 29 -10.21 -0.29 0.77
CA GLN A 29 -8.95 0.09 1.43
C GLN A 29 -8.98 1.56 1.85
N ASP A 30 -9.27 1.80 3.13
CA ASP A 30 -9.30 3.14 3.68
C ASP A 30 -7.96 3.79 3.37
N ARG A 31 -8.03 4.81 2.51
CA ARG A 31 -6.94 5.71 2.21
C ARG A 31 -6.43 6.27 3.53
N GLN A 32 -5.41 5.64 4.09
CA GLN A 32 -4.65 6.24 5.18
C GLN A 32 -4.17 7.61 4.67
N PRO A 33 -4.45 8.71 5.39
CA PRO A 33 -3.73 9.96 5.15
C PRO A 33 -2.24 9.63 5.23
N ARG A 34 -1.42 10.20 4.33
CA ARG A 34 0.00 9.86 4.06
C ARG A 34 0.92 9.90 5.30
N GLU A 35 0.70 9.04 6.28
CA GLU A 35 1.68 8.62 7.23
C GLU A 35 2.52 7.58 6.50
N LEU A 36 3.68 8.03 6.03
CA LEU A 36 4.62 7.16 5.36
C LEU A 36 5.16 6.16 6.39
N THR A 37 4.59 4.96 6.39
CA THR A 37 4.97 3.89 7.30
C THR A 37 6.40 3.45 7.01
N ARG A 38 7.12 2.93 8.01
CA ARG A 38 8.49 2.38 7.81
C ARG A 38 8.54 1.38 6.64
N GLN A 39 7.50 0.56 6.49
CA GLN A 39 7.40 -0.41 5.40
C GLN A 39 7.36 0.24 4.01
N GLN A 40 6.70 1.39 3.87
CA GLN A 40 6.64 2.11 2.59
C GLN A 40 8.00 2.71 2.20
N ILE A 41 8.77 3.20 3.18
CA ILE A 41 10.12 3.70 2.94
C ILE A 41 11.04 2.56 2.50
N ASP A 42 10.92 1.40 3.16
CA ASP A 42 11.72 0.22 2.83
C ASP A 42 11.40 -0.30 1.42
N ASP A 43 10.11 -0.35 1.06
CA ASP A 43 9.67 -0.69 -0.31
C ASP A 43 10.20 0.31 -1.34
N LEU A 44 10.11 1.61 -1.03
CA LEU A 44 10.61 2.66 -1.90
C LEU A 44 12.13 2.57 -2.09
N ARG A 45 12.87 2.28 -1.02
CA ARG A 45 14.32 2.05 -1.10
C ARG A 45 14.63 0.86 -2.00
N SER A 46 13.93 -0.26 -1.81
CA SER A 46 14.08 -1.45 -2.66
C SER A 46 13.82 -1.14 -4.14
N ARG A 47 12.78 -0.34 -4.44
CA ARG A 47 12.48 0.13 -5.81
C ARG A 47 13.58 1.04 -6.37
N ALA A 48 14.07 1.98 -5.57
CA ALA A 48 15.16 2.88 -5.95
C ALA A 48 16.46 2.11 -6.26
N GLU A 49 16.76 1.08 -5.46
CA GLU A 49 17.90 0.18 -5.64
C GLU A 49 17.78 -0.68 -6.90
N ARG A 50 16.55 -1.08 -7.29
CA ARG A 50 16.27 -1.76 -8.56
C ARG A 50 16.41 -0.86 -9.79
N GLY A 51 16.72 0.43 -9.61
CA GLY A 51 16.85 1.38 -10.71
C GLY A 51 15.51 1.96 -11.17
N GLU A 52 14.50 1.99 -10.32
CA GLU A 52 13.26 2.67 -10.67
C GLU A 52 13.43 4.19 -10.51
N VAL A 53 13.51 4.92 -11.64
CA VAL A 53 13.75 6.38 -11.67
C VAL A 53 12.74 7.15 -10.80
N GLY A 54 11.46 6.76 -10.85
CA GLY A 54 10.41 7.36 -10.02
C GLY A 54 10.67 7.18 -8.53
N ALA A 55 11.12 6.01 -8.11
CA ALA A 55 11.41 5.73 -6.70
C ALA A 55 12.68 6.45 -6.22
N GLN A 56 13.72 6.56 -7.07
CA GLN A 56 14.92 7.34 -6.75
C GLN A 56 14.58 8.82 -6.54
N TYR A 57 13.74 9.40 -7.41
CA TYR A 57 13.25 10.77 -7.23
C TYR A 57 12.44 10.93 -5.94
N GLU A 58 11.52 10.01 -5.67
CA GLU A 58 10.66 10.08 -4.50
C GLU A 58 11.47 9.92 -3.19
N LEU A 59 12.50 9.07 -3.18
CA LEU A 59 13.39 8.90 -2.04
C LEU A 59 14.24 10.16 -1.80
N GLY A 60 14.74 10.79 -2.86
CA GLY A 60 15.42 12.09 -2.79
C GLY A 60 14.50 13.18 -2.23
N PHE A 61 13.23 13.21 -2.67
CA PHE A 61 12.23 14.12 -2.15
C PHE A 61 11.96 13.90 -0.65
N MET A 62 11.86 12.65 -0.21
CA MET A 62 11.68 12.34 1.20
C MET A 62 12.85 12.82 2.07
N HIS A 63 14.09 12.63 1.61
CA HIS A 63 15.28 13.13 2.29
C HIS A 63 15.35 14.66 2.30
N TRP A 64 14.85 15.33 1.26
CA TRP A 64 14.78 16.79 1.22
C TRP A 64 13.74 17.37 2.19
N TYR A 65 12.59 16.73 2.36
CA TYR A 65 11.54 17.25 3.26
C TYR A 65 11.53 16.61 4.66
N GLY A 66 12.37 15.59 4.90
CA GLY A 66 12.38 14.85 6.15
C GLY A 66 11.11 14.03 6.39
N LEU A 67 10.48 13.53 5.31
CA LEU A 67 9.21 12.81 5.39
C LEU A 67 9.45 11.34 5.72
N GLY A 68 9.31 11.00 7.01
CA GLY A 68 9.50 9.61 7.49
C GLY A 68 10.96 9.13 7.51
N VAL A 69 11.88 9.90 6.95
CA VAL A 69 13.34 9.71 6.97
C VAL A 69 14.03 10.93 7.57
N THR A 70 15.29 10.77 7.99
CA THR A 70 16.13 11.89 8.40
C THR A 70 16.33 12.85 7.24
N HIS A 71 16.09 14.13 7.49
CA HIS A 71 16.36 15.19 6.54
C HIS A 71 17.87 15.26 6.26
N ASP A 72 18.24 15.04 5.01
CA ASP A 72 19.63 15.07 4.55
C ASP A 72 19.65 15.49 3.08
N GLU A 73 20.02 16.75 2.84
CA GLU A 73 20.07 17.33 1.50
C GLU A 73 21.14 16.67 0.62
N ALA A 74 22.26 16.23 1.19
CA ALA A 74 23.33 15.60 0.43
C ALA A 74 22.88 14.23 -0.11
N VAL A 75 22.22 13.45 0.74
CA VAL A 75 21.61 12.17 0.33
C VAL A 75 20.51 12.42 -0.70
N ALA A 76 19.68 13.44 -0.53
CA ALA A 76 18.64 13.79 -1.50
C ALA A 76 19.21 14.08 -2.89
N VAL A 77 20.27 14.89 -2.97
CA VAL A 77 20.94 15.24 -4.22
C VAL A 77 21.55 14.01 -4.90
N ASP A 78 22.17 13.10 -4.15
CA ASP A 78 22.72 11.86 -4.71
C ASP A 78 21.62 11.01 -5.38
N TRP A 79 20.47 10.87 -4.73
CA TRP A 79 19.34 10.14 -5.31
C TRP A 79 18.76 10.82 -6.55
N TYR A 80 18.65 12.15 -6.55
CA TYR A 80 18.21 12.90 -7.73
C TYR A 80 19.19 12.79 -8.90
N LEU A 81 20.50 12.80 -8.63
CA LEU A 81 21.52 12.64 -9.66
C LEU A 81 21.44 11.26 -10.31
N ARG A 82 21.20 10.20 -9.52
CA ARG A 82 21.00 8.84 -10.04
C ARG A 82 19.75 8.77 -10.94
N ALA A 83 18.65 9.35 -10.47
CA ALA A 83 17.39 9.40 -11.23
C ALA A 83 17.56 10.16 -12.55
N ALA A 84 18.21 11.33 -12.50
CA ALA A 84 18.51 12.14 -13.69
C ALA A 84 19.41 11.37 -14.65
N THR A 85 20.47 10.73 -14.16
CA THR A 85 21.41 9.96 -14.98
C THR A 85 20.71 8.82 -15.73
N GLN A 86 19.80 8.10 -15.08
CA GLN A 86 19.02 7.04 -15.73
C GLN A 86 18.00 7.61 -16.74
N GLY A 87 17.31 8.70 -16.41
CA GLY A 87 16.42 9.37 -17.36
C GLY A 87 17.14 9.95 -18.57
N PHE A 88 18.39 10.39 -18.43
CA PHE A 88 19.26 10.78 -19.54
C PHE A 88 19.81 9.58 -20.33
N ALA A 89 19.98 8.41 -19.70
CA ALA A 89 20.41 7.19 -20.37
C ALA A 89 19.27 6.48 -21.12
N GLU A 90 18.02 6.70 -20.71
CA GLU A 90 16.82 6.15 -21.35
C GLU A 90 16.34 7.01 -22.55
N ALA A 91 16.86 8.23 -22.72
CA ALA A 91 16.54 9.18 -23.80
C ALA A 91 17.51 9.10 -25.00
#